data_AF-A0A2N5MMY3-F1
#
_entry.id   AF-A0A2N5MMY3-F1
#
_cell.length_a   1.000
_cell.length_b   1.000
_cell.length_c   1.000
_cell.angle_alpha   90.00
_cell.angle_beta   90.00
_cell.angle_gamma   90.00
#
_symmetry.space_group_name_H-M   'P 1'
#
loop_
_entity.id
_entity.type
_entity.pdbx_description
1 polymer ?
#
loop_
_entity_poly.entity_id
_entity_poly.type
_entity_poly.pdbx_seq_one_letter_code
_entity_poly.pdbx_strand_id
1 'polypeptide(L)'
;MFKGTISRILNRLRKLAILLILIPILTAAIAYIYESRQPVTYSAEAQVELGNFENEGLTDPRKVQKIVQSDAFLNNINAGNKLNETNEAIKQRLTVETSETKTVTLQYQSEDKKKAEAVLSAVVDGFIARSDDLFQRKYNFIKNQVDAVKEIETTTEQVKQQEFIRENEFLLQFDYKKNQIVEDVQVSQDPHSPLSRAIFGLIIGIMVSIIILILPEIFRSYEE
;
A
#
# COMPACT_ATOMS: atom_id res chain seq x y z
N MET A 1 0.21 51.55 -10.00
CA MET A 1 -0.11 50.29 -10.70
C MET A 1 -1.18 49.47 -9.97
N PHE A 2 -0.96 49.00 -8.73
CA PHE A 2 -1.87 48.05 -8.04
C PHE A 2 -3.32 48.52 -7.79
N LYS A 3 -3.57 49.81 -7.52
CA LYS A 3 -4.93 50.32 -7.25
C LYS A 3 -5.90 50.17 -8.43
N GLY A 4 -5.42 50.27 -9.67
CA GLY A 4 -6.25 50.14 -10.87
C GLY A 4 -6.62 48.67 -11.18
N THR A 5 -5.73 47.74 -10.89
CA THR A 5 -5.98 46.30 -11.00
C THR A 5 -6.99 45.82 -9.96
N ILE A 6 -6.86 46.28 -8.70
CA ILE A 6 -7.78 45.94 -7.61
C ILE A 6 -9.21 46.43 -7.89
N SER A 7 -9.38 47.67 -8.37
CA SER A 7 -10.71 48.22 -8.68
C SER A 7 -11.40 47.49 -9.84
N ARG A 8 -10.63 47.02 -10.84
CA ARG A 8 -11.13 46.23 -11.96
C ARG A 8 -11.57 44.84 -11.53
N ILE A 9 -10.80 44.18 -10.66
CA ILE A 9 -11.14 42.90 -10.05
C ILE A 9 -12.45 43.01 -9.26
N LEU A 10 -12.60 44.05 -8.42
CA LEU A 10 -13.82 44.31 -7.64
C LEU A 10 -15.05 44.53 -8.55
N ASN A 11 -14.89 45.24 -9.67
CA ASN A 11 -15.97 45.42 -10.63
C ASN A 11 -16.36 44.12 -11.35
N ARG A 12 -15.38 43.25 -11.66
CA ARG A 12 -15.66 41.92 -12.23
C ARG A 12 -16.34 41.01 -11.22
N LEU A 13 -15.91 41.03 -9.96
CA LEU A 13 -16.52 40.28 -8.87
C LEU A 13 -18.01 40.63 -8.74
N ARG A 14 -18.38 41.92 -8.80
CA ARG A 14 -19.80 42.34 -8.77
C ARG A 14 -20.58 41.90 -10.01
N LYS A 15 -20.00 42.04 -11.21
CA LYS A 15 -20.67 41.65 -12.47
C LYS A 15 -20.86 40.13 -12.58
N LEU A 16 -19.91 39.35 -12.07
CA LEU A 16 -19.89 37.89 -12.16
C LEU A 16 -20.25 37.22 -10.83
N ALA A 17 -20.75 37.96 -9.84
CA ALA A 17 -20.99 37.44 -8.49
C ALA A 17 -21.84 36.16 -8.49
N ILE A 18 -22.91 36.17 -9.28
CA ILE A 18 -23.82 35.02 -9.42
C ILE A 18 -23.05 33.83 -10.02
N LEU A 19 -22.28 34.03 -11.09
CA LEU A 19 -21.52 32.97 -11.74
C LEU A 19 -20.44 32.37 -10.82
N LEU A 20 -19.71 33.23 -10.11
CA LEU A 20 -18.63 32.84 -9.20
C LEU A 20 -19.14 32.09 -7.95
N ILE A 21 -20.40 32.31 -7.56
CA ILE A 21 -21.05 31.53 -6.50
C ILE A 21 -21.65 30.23 -7.07
N LEU A 22 -22.20 30.28 -8.29
CA LEU A 22 -22.84 29.13 -8.92
C LEU A 22 -21.85 28.02 -9.26
N ILE A 23 -20.64 28.36 -9.70
CA ILE A 23 -19.60 27.39 -10.08
C ILE A 23 -19.25 26.45 -8.89
N PRO A 24 -18.84 26.94 -7.71
CA PRO A 24 -18.57 26.09 -6.53
C PRO A 24 -19.76 25.23 -6.10
N ILE A 25 -20.98 25.76 -6.17
CA ILE A 25 -22.18 25.03 -5.77
C ILE A 25 -22.44 23.88 -6.76
N LEU A 26 -22.34 24.14 -8.06
CA LEU A 26 -22.54 23.12 -9.08
C LEU A 26 -21.46 22.05 -9.04
N THR A 27 -20.18 22.42 -8.87
CA THR A 27 -19.09 21.44 -8.77
C THR A 27 -19.21 20.58 -7.51
N ALA A 28 -19.62 21.16 -6.38
CA ALA A 28 -19.91 20.42 -5.16
C ALA A 28 -21.10 19.45 -5.35
N ALA A 29 -22.20 19.91 -5.96
CA ALA A 29 -23.38 19.08 -6.21
C ALA A 29 -23.08 17.93 -7.18
N ILE A 30 -22.34 18.19 -8.26
CA ILE A 30 -21.92 17.16 -9.22
C ILE A 30 -21.04 16.12 -8.52
N ALA A 31 -20.05 16.57 -7.72
CA ALA A 31 -19.17 15.67 -6.97
C ALA A 31 -19.96 14.81 -5.95
N TYR A 32 -20.92 15.41 -5.25
CA TYR A 32 -21.79 14.70 -4.31
C TYR A 32 -22.66 13.64 -5.00
N ILE A 33 -23.33 14.00 -6.11
CA ILE A 33 -24.21 13.07 -6.85
C ILE A 33 -23.39 11.94 -7.47
N TYR A 34 -22.21 12.26 -8.01
CA TYR A 34 -21.30 11.27 -8.56
C TYR A 34 -20.91 10.24 -7.50
N GLU A 35 -20.45 10.70 -6.33
CA GLU A 35 -20.02 9.79 -5.26
C GLU A 35 -21.19 9.03 -4.62
N SER A 36 -22.36 9.66 -4.49
CA SER A 36 -23.57 9.01 -3.95
C SER A 36 -24.07 7.85 -4.81
N ARG A 37 -23.62 7.77 -6.07
CA ARG A 37 -23.95 6.69 -7.01
C ARG A 37 -22.85 5.64 -7.10
N GLN A 38 -21.70 5.85 -6.46
CA GLN A 38 -20.65 4.84 -6.42
C GLN A 38 -21.05 3.73 -5.44
N PRO A 39 -20.76 2.46 -5.76
CA PRO A 39 -20.97 1.37 -4.84
C PRO A 39 -20.10 1.55 -3.59
N VAL A 40 -20.56 1.00 -2.47
CA VAL A 40 -19.78 1.02 -1.22
C VAL A 40 -18.53 0.16 -1.43
N THR A 41 -17.36 0.76 -1.29
CA THR A 41 -16.09 0.04 -1.32
C THR A 41 -15.67 -0.31 0.11
N TYR A 42 -15.34 -1.58 0.32
CA TYR A 42 -14.69 -2.09 1.52
C TYR A 42 -13.20 -2.24 1.26
N SER A 43 -12.41 -1.88 2.26
CA SER A 43 -10.96 -2.02 2.28
C SER A 43 -10.59 -3.03 3.36
N ALA A 44 -10.04 -4.17 2.95
CA ALA A 44 -9.34 -5.07 3.85
C ALA A 44 -7.87 -4.61 3.94
N GLU A 45 -7.30 -4.60 5.14
CA GLU A 45 -5.91 -4.21 5.40
C GLU A 45 -5.25 -5.21 6.37
N ALA A 46 -3.99 -5.53 6.14
CA ALA A 46 -3.16 -6.35 7.02
C ALA A 46 -1.72 -5.87 6.99
N GLN A 47 -1.02 -6.04 8.11
CA GLN A 47 0.37 -5.62 8.25
C GLN A 47 1.28 -6.81 8.57
N VAL A 48 2.34 -6.96 7.79
CA VAL A 48 3.32 -8.04 7.94
C VAL A 48 4.70 -7.44 8.18
N GLU A 49 5.34 -7.82 9.27
CA GLU A 49 6.75 -7.54 9.51
C GLU A 49 7.61 -8.63 8.85
N LEU A 50 8.57 -8.18 8.05
CA LEU A 50 9.52 -9.05 7.38
C LEU A 50 10.69 -9.35 8.30
N GLY A 51 10.97 -10.62 8.45
CA GLY A 51 12.11 -11.12 9.21
C GLY A 51 13.42 -11.02 8.42
N ASN A 52 14.31 -11.94 8.73
CA ASN A 52 15.59 -12.07 8.05
C ASN A 52 15.99 -13.54 8.00
N PHE A 53 16.04 -14.07 6.78
CA PHE A 53 16.55 -15.41 6.53
C PHE A 53 17.38 -15.48 5.25
N GLU A 54 17.95 -14.34 4.86
CA GLU A 54 18.74 -14.11 3.64
C GLU A 54 18.04 -14.62 2.36
N ASN A 55 16.71 -14.48 2.31
CA ASN A 55 15.94 -14.65 1.10
C ASN A 55 15.37 -13.28 0.74
N GLU A 56 16.14 -12.50 -0.03
CA GLU A 56 15.73 -11.15 -0.38
C GLU A 56 14.37 -11.12 -1.07
N GLY A 57 13.94 -12.17 -1.76
CA GLY A 57 12.60 -12.25 -2.33
C GLY A 57 11.48 -12.09 -1.30
N LEU A 58 11.66 -12.63 -0.10
CA LEU A 58 10.64 -12.70 0.96
C LEU A 58 10.95 -11.85 2.19
N THR A 59 12.15 -11.26 2.26
CA THR A 59 12.58 -10.42 3.38
C THR A 59 12.90 -8.98 2.97
N ASP A 60 12.98 -8.68 1.68
CA ASP A 60 13.09 -7.31 1.17
C ASP A 60 11.69 -6.77 0.80
N PRO A 61 11.23 -5.65 1.39
CA PRO A 61 9.90 -5.10 1.12
C PRO A 61 9.60 -4.88 -0.37
N ARG A 62 10.56 -4.38 -1.15
CA ARG A 62 10.36 -4.05 -2.58
C ARG A 62 10.24 -5.32 -3.42
N LYS A 63 10.93 -6.40 -3.03
CA LYS A 63 10.81 -7.69 -3.72
C LYS A 63 9.54 -8.42 -3.30
N VAL A 64 9.14 -8.34 -2.03
CA VAL A 64 7.87 -8.88 -1.54
C VAL A 64 6.69 -8.33 -2.34
N GLN A 65 6.65 -7.01 -2.57
CA GLN A 65 5.63 -6.39 -3.43
C GLN A 65 5.53 -7.08 -4.80
N LYS A 66 6.67 -7.31 -5.47
CA LYS A 66 6.70 -7.99 -6.78
C LYS A 66 6.25 -9.45 -6.69
N ILE A 67 6.62 -10.16 -5.63
CA ILE A 67 6.26 -11.58 -5.47
C ILE A 67 4.76 -11.71 -5.22
N VAL A 68 4.21 -10.94 -4.29
CA VAL A 68 2.79 -11.02 -3.92
C VAL A 68 1.87 -10.63 -5.08
N GLN A 69 2.34 -9.72 -5.95
CA GLN A 69 1.62 -9.34 -7.18
C GLN A 69 1.98 -10.21 -8.40
N SER A 70 2.79 -11.25 -8.26
CA SER A 70 3.19 -12.11 -9.38
C SER A 70 2.09 -13.12 -9.75
N ASP A 71 1.98 -13.47 -11.04
CA ASP A 71 1.03 -14.50 -11.50
C ASP A 71 1.31 -15.87 -10.88
N ALA A 72 2.59 -16.22 -10.71
CA ALA A 72 2.97 -17.48 -10.11
C ALA A 72 2.45 -17.61 -8.67
N PHE A 73 2.53 -16.52 -7.90
CA PHE A 73 1.99 -16.48 -6.54
C PHE A 73 0.46 -16.53 -6.55
N LEU A 74 -0.19 -15.62 -7.29
CA LEU A 74 -1.65 -15.52 -7.32
C LEU A 74 -2.33 -16.78 -7.87
N ASN A 75 -1.73 -17.46 -8.85
CA ASN A 75 -2.22 -18.75 -9.34
C ASN A 75 -2.23 -19.83 -8.25
N ASN A 76 -1.18 -19.86 -7.40
CA ASN A 76 -1.11 -20.80 -6.29
C ASN A 76 -2.22 -20.52 -5.27
N ILE A 77 -2.42 -19.24 -4.91
CA ILE A 77 -3.45 -18.83 -3.96
C ILE A 77 -4.86 -19.12 -4.50
N ASN A 78 -5.11 -18.79 -5.77
CA ASN A 78 -6.39 -19.03 -6.43
C ASN A 78 -6.74 -20.53 -6.50
N ALA A 79 -5.76 -21.38 -6.84
CA ALA A 79 -5.95 -22.83 -6.87
C ALA A 79 -6.29 -23.41 -5.49
N GLY A 80 -5.66 -22.89 -4.43
CA GLY A 80 -5.89 -23.34 -3.05
C GLY A 80 -7.19 -22.84 -2.42
N ASN A 81 -7.59 -21.59 -2.70
CA ASN A 81 -8.65 -20.89 -1.95
C ASN A 81 -9.95 -20.65 -2.73
N LYS A 82 -10.02 -21.00 -4.02
CA LYS A 82 -11.22 -20.86 -4.87
C LYS A 82 -11.82 -19.44 -4.85
N LEU A 83 -10.98 -18.42 -4.94
CA LEU A 83 -11.37 -17.00 -4.80
C LEU A 83 -12.26 -16.49 -5.94
N ASN A 84 -12.46 -17.26 -7.03
CA ASN A 84 -13.27 -16.89 -8.20
C ASN A 84 -12.93 -15.50 -8.78
N GLU A 85 -11.67 -15.08 -8.68
CA GLU A 85 -11.15 -13.83 -9.24
C GLU A 85 -9.99 -14.11 -10.20
N THR A 86 -9.85 -13.32 -11.26
CA THR A 86 -8.67 -13.38 -12.12
C THR A 86 -7.48 -12.72 -11.44
N ASN A 87 -6.26 -13.14 -11.79
CA ASN A 87 -5.05 -12.52 -11.24
C ASN A 87 -5.01 -11.02 -11.55
N GLU A 88 -5.44 -10.61 -12.74
CA GLU A 88 -5.50 -9.21 -13.15
C GLU A 88 -6.44 -8.39 -12.25
N ALA A 89 -7.61 -8.94 -11.92
CA ALA A 89 -8.57 -8.28 -11.03
C ALA A 89 -7.99 -8.15 -9.61
N ILE A 90 -7.26 -9.17 -9.13
CA ILE A 90 -6.59 -9.10 -7.84
C ILE A 90 -5.50 -8.03 -7.86
N LYS A 91 -4.61 -8.03 -8.85
CA LYS A 91 -3.50 -7.05 -8.96
C LYS A 91 -3.98 -5.61 -9.04
N GLN A 92 -5.10 -5.35 -9.72
CA GLN A 92 -5.66 -4.00 -9.85
C GLN A 92 -6.20 -3.44 -8.54
N ARG A 93 -6.65 -4.32 -7.63
CA ARG A 93 -7.30 -3.94 -6.36
C ARG A 93 -6.43 -4.19 -5.13
N LEU A 94 -5.30 -4.88 -5.31
CA LEU A 94 -4.31 -5.17 -4.28
C LEU A 94 -3.20 -4.11 -4.29
N THR A 95 -3.21 -3.27 -3.27
CA THR A 95 -2.12 -2.34 -2.98
C THR A 95 -1.16 -2.98 -1.99
N VAL A 96 0.13 -2.81 -2.25
CA VAL A 96 1.19 -3.25 -1.33
C VAL A 96 2.08 -2.05 -1.06
N GLU A 97 2.04 -1.57 0.18
CA GLU A 97 2.87 -0.47 0.65
C GLU A 97 4.05 -1.02 1.44
N THR A 98 5.23 -0.48 1.16
CA THR A 98 6.47 -0.90 1.78
C THR A 98 7.02 0.23 2.63
N SER A 99 7.37 -0.07 3.87
CA SER A 99 8.06 0.86 4.77
C SER A 99 9.57 0.61 4.79
N GLU A 100 10.33 1.58 5.28
CA GLU A 100 11.77 1.41 5.54
C GLU A 100 12.05 0.49 6.74
N THR A 101 11.05 0.25 7.61
CA THR A 101 11.15 -0.55 8.83
C THR A 101 10.91 -2.05 8.61
N LYS A 102 11.15 -2.56 7.39
CA LYS A 102 10.87 -3.95 6.99
C LYS A 102 9.40 -4.37 7.18
N THR A 103 8.48 -3.43 7.15
CA THR A 103 7.05 -3.71 7.28
C THR A 103 6.38 -3.55 5.92
N VAL A 104 5.47 -4.47 5.60
CA VAL A 104 4.66 -4.46 4.39
C VAL A 104 3.20 -4.40 4.80
N THR A 105 2.51 -3.37 4.32
CA THR A 105 1.06 -3.23 4.47
C THR A 105 0.41 -3.70 3.18
N LEU A 106 -0.51 -4.66 3.30
CA LEU A 106 -1.28 -5.18 2.18
C LEU A 106 -2.72 -4.72 2.32
N GLN A 107 -3.26 -4.15 1.25
CA GLN A 107 -4.61 -3.64 1.22
C GLN A 107 -5.34 -4.17 0.00
N TYR A 108 -6.57 -4.65 0.16
CA TYR A 108 -7.41 -5.11 -0.93
C TYR A 108 -8.80 -4.47 -0.89
N GLN A 109 -9.22 -3.90 -2.02
CA GLN A 109 -10.50 -3.21 -2.13
C GLN A 109 -11.55 -4.06 -2.87
N SER A 110 -12.78 -4.09 -2.34
CA SER A 110 -13.90 -4.79 -2.98
C SER A 110 -15.25 -4.17 -2.61
N GLU A 111 -16.25 -4.32 -3.48
CA GLU A 111 -17.64 -3.93 -3.17
C GLU A 111 -18.32 -4.91 -2.17
N ASP A 112 -17.75 -6.10 -2.00
CA ASP A 112 -18.21 -7.10 -1.03
C ASP A 112 -17.22 -7.23 0.11
N LYS A 113 -17.68 -6.91 1.33
CA LYS A 113 -16.90 -7.02 2.57
C LYS A 113 -16.25 -8.39 2.75
N LYS A 114 -17.03 -9.48 2.55
CA LYS A 114 -16.54 -10.86 2.76
C LYS A 114 -15.51 -11.23 1.73
N LYS A 115 -15.70 -10.76 0.50
CA LYS A 115 -14.73 -10.96 -0.59
C LYS A 115 -13.43 -10.22 -0.31
N ALA A 116 -13.50 -8.98 0.17
CA ALA A 116 -12.32 -8.21 0.51
C ALA A 116 -11.48 -8.95 1.57
N GLU A 117 -12.14 -9.41 2.63
CA GLU A 117 -11.54 -10.19 3.70
C GLU A 117 -10.93 -11.50 3.20
N ALA A 118 -11.69 -12.29 2.43
CA ALA A 118 -11.28 -13.61 1.96
C ALA A 118 -10.09 -13.55 1.01
N VAL A 119 -10.08 -12.60 0.06
CA VAL A 119 -8.97 -12.43 -0.87
C VAL A 119 -7.71 -11.99 -0.15
N LEU A 120 -7.82 -10.98 0.73
CA LEU A 120 -6.63 -10.50 1.46
C LEU A 120 -6.09 -11.57 2.42
N SER A 121 -6.95 -12.26 3.15
CA SER A 121 -6.53 -13.35 4.05
C SER A 121 -5.80 -14.44 3.27
N ALA A 122 -6.34 -14.88 2.13
CA ALA A 122 -5.68 -15.88 1.30
C ALA A 122 -4.31 -15.42 0.76
N VAL A 123 -4.16 -14.13 0.45
CA VAL A 123 -2.88 -13.53 0.05
C VAL A 123 -1.89 -13.51 1.21
N VAL A 124 -2.30 -13.05 2.39
CA VAL A 124 -1.46 -12.97 3.59
C VAL A 124 -1.04 -14.36 4.05
N ASP A 125 -1.99 -15.28 4.21
CA ASP A 125 -1.75 -16.66 4.62
C ASP A 125 -0.84 -17.39 3.63
N GLY A 126 -1.09 -17.17 2.33
CA GLY A 126 -0.25 -17.71 1.27
C GLY A 126 1.20 -17.21 1.30
N PHE A 127 1.38 -15.92 1.60
CA PHE A 127 2.69 -15.32 1.76
C PHE A 127 3.42 -15.88 2.99
N ILE A 128 2.74 -15.93 4.14
CA ILE A 128 3.30 -16.47 5.39
C ILE A 128 3.64 -17.94 5.24
N ALA A 129 2.75 -18.76 4.67
CA ALA A 129 3.00 -20.19 4.47
C ALA A 129 4.22 -20.44 3.57
N ARG A 130 4.36 -19.68 2.48
CA ARG A 130 5.54 -19.76 1.59
C ARG A 130 6.82 -19.30 2.29
N SER A 131 6.73 -18.25 3.09
CA SER A 131 7.85 -17.74 3.90
C SER A 131 8.29 -18.77 4.94
N ASP A 132 7.35 -19.36 5.66
CA ASP A 132 7.62 -20.32 6.72
C ASP A 132 8.23 -21.62 6.19
N ASP A 133 7.76 -22.14 5.05
CA ASP A 133 8.39 -23.32 4.41
C ASP A 133 9.87 -23.05 4.08
N LEU A 134 10.18 -21.89 3.49
CA LEU A 134 11.55 -21.54 3.13
C LEU A 134 12.43 -21.26 4.36
N PHE A 135 11.88 -20.59 5.37
CA PHE A 135 12.54 -20.37 6.66
C PHE A 135 12.89 -21.72 7.30
N GLN A 136 11.93 -22.65 7.39
CA GLN A 136 12.15 -23.95 8.02
C GLN A 136 13.19 -24.80 7.27
N ARG A 137 13.14 -24.82 5.94
CA ARG A 137 14.14 -25.54 5.13
C ARG A 137 15.56 -25.07 5.43
N LYS A 138 15.77 -23.76 5.48
CA LYS A 138 17.11 -23.20 5.69
C LYS A 138 17.53 -23.23 7.16
N TYR A 139 16.61 -23.03 8.11
CA TYR A 139 16.87 -23.27 9.54
C TYR A 139 17.38 -24.70 9.76
N ASN A 140 16.66 -25.69 9.23
CA ASN A 140 17.02 -27.10 9.37
C ASN A 140 18.34 -27.44 8.66
N PHE A 141 18.60 -26.83 7.50
CA PHE A 141 19.87 -27.00 6.80
C PHE A 141 21.06 -26.53 7.64
N ILE A 142 21.02 -25.31 8.17
CA ILE A 142 22.11 -24.75 9.00
C ILE A 142 22.25 -25.55 10.30
N LYS A 143 21.12 -25.88 10.95
CA LYS A 143 21.12 -26.69 12.17
C LYS A 143 21.79 -28.05 11.96
N ASN A 144 21.42 -28.75 10.89
CA ASN A 144 22.02 -30.05 10.57
C ASN A 144 23.53 -29.93 10.28
N GLN A 145 23.99 -28.84 9.67
CA GLN A 145 25.43 -28.60 9.48
C GLN A 145 26.15 -28.36 10.81
N VAL A 146 25.56 -27.57 11.71
CA VAL A 146 26.09 -27.34 13.06
C VAL A 146 26.19 -28.65 13.83
N ASP A 147 25.13 -29.45 13.82
CA ASP A 147 25.09 -30.73 14.54
C ASP A 147 26.11 -31.72 13.95
N ALA A 148 26.23 -31.82 12.63
CA ALA A 148 27.25 -32.65 11.98
C ALA A 148 28.67 -32.21 12.35
N VAL A 149 28.94 -30.90 12.42
CA VAL A 149 30.26 -30.39 12.80
C VAL A 149 30.57 -30.65 14.28
N LYS A 150 29.58 -30.59 15.18
CA LYS A 150 29.75 -30.91 16.61
C LYS A 150 30.16 -32.37 16.84
N GLU A 151 29.71 -33.28 16.00
CA GLU A 151 30.03 -34.71 16.11
C GLU A 151 31.44 -35.07 15.61
N ILE A 152 32.14 -34.15 14.93
CA ILE A 152 33.51 -34.38 14.45
C ILE A 152 34.49 -34.30 15.61
N GLU A 153 35.12 -35.41 15.96
CA GLU A 153 36.27 -35.42 16.87
C GLU A 153 37.53 -34.94 16.14
N THR A 154 38.01 -33.74 16.49
CA THR A 154 39.25 -33.18 15.94
C THR A 154 40.13 -32.60 17.05
N THR A 155 41.44 -32.76 16.92
CA THR A 155 42.45 -32.20 17.82
C THR A 155 43.24 -31.06 17.18
N THR A 156 43.26 -30.98 15.84
CA THR A 156 44.03 -30.00 15.07
C THR A 156 43.21 -28.78 14.64
N GLU A 157 41.89 -28.90 14.51
CA GLU A 157 41.03 -27.80 14.01
C GLU A 157 39.94 -27.35 15.00
N GLN A 158 40.14 -27.61 16.30
CA GLN A 158 39.16 -27.31 17.35
C GLN A 158 38.69 -25.84 17.36
N VAL A 159 39.62 -24.90 17.16
CA VAL A 159 39.28 -23.46 17.15
C VAL A 159 38.35 -23.14 16.00
N LYS A 160 38.64 -23.63 14.78
CA LYS A 160 37.79 -23.41 13.60
C LYS A 160 36.41 -24.04 13.76
N GLN A 161 36.35 -25.24 14.35
CA GLN A 161 35.11 -25.93 14.66
C GLN A 161 34.24 -25.09 15.61
N GLN A 162 34.82 -24.59 16.70
CA GLN A 162 34.13 -23.75 17.67
C GLN A 162 33.69 -22.41 17.07
N GLU A 163 34.52 -21.78 16.23
CA GLU A 163 34.16 -20.55 15.52
C GLU A 163 32.96 -20.77 14.61
N PHE A 164 32.97 -21.83 13.80
CA PHE A 164 31.86 -22.18 12.90
C PHE A 164 30.56 -22.43 13.68
N ILE A 165 30.62 -23.23 14.75
CA ILE A 165 29.44 -23.52 15.58
C ILE A 165 28.90 -22.24 16.20
N ARG A 166 29.77 -21.44 16.83
CA ARG A 166 29.38 -20.19 17.49
C ARG A 166 28.73 -19.21 16.52
N GLU A 167 29.31 -19.04 15.33
CA GLU A 167 28.77 -18.13 14.31
C GLU A 167 27.38 -18.58 13.85
N ASN A 168 27.22 -19.85 13.51
CA ASN A 168 25.94 -20.35 13.01
C ASN A 168 24.86 -20.43 14.11
N GLU A 169 25.22 -20.80 15.34
CA GLU A 169 24.27 -20.75 16.47
C GLU A 169 23.84 -19.31 16.79
N PHE A 170 24.77 -18.36 16.73
CA PHE A 170 24.45 -16.94 16.88
C PHE A 170 23.48 -16.47 15.78
N LEU A 171 23.75 -16.83 14.52
CA LEU A 171 22.86 -16.53 13.40
C LEU A 171 21.45 -17.10 13.65
N LEU A 172 21.35 -18.38 14.03
CA LEU A 172 20.06 -19.05 14.28
C LEU A 172 19.27 -18.46 15.45
N GLN A 173 19.94 -17.90 16.46
CA GLN A 173 19.28 -17.36 17.66
C GLN A 173 18.90 -15.89 17.53
N PHE A 174 19.73 -15.07 16.86
CA PHE A 174 19.59 -13.61 16.93
C PHE A 174 19.23 -12.97 15.59
N ASP A 175 19.79 -13.46 14.48
CA ASP A 175 19.63 -12.84 13.17
C ASP A 175 18.55 -13.51 12.32
N TYR A 176 18.29 -14.80 12.54
CA TYR A 176 17.37 -15.60 11.76
C TYR A 176 15.93 -15.45 12.27
N LYS A 177 15.18 -14.52 11.68
CA LYS A 177 13.80 -14.18 12.07
C LYS A 177 12.81 -14.53 10.97
N LYS A 178 11.68 -15.12 11.35
CA LYS A 178 10.56 -15.37 10.42
C LYS A 178 9.77 -14.09 10.13
N ASN A 179 9.03 -14.10 9.03
CA ASN A 179 8.01 -13.08 8.80
C ASN A 179 6.84 -13.28 9.77
N GLN A 180 6.19 -12.20 10.20
CA GLN A 180 5.10 -12.28 11.15
C GLN A 180 3.99 -11.28 10.85
N ILE A 181 2.74 -11.69 11.08
CA ILE A 181 1.59 -10.80 11.02
C ILE A 181 1.60 -9.93 12.28
N VAL A 182 1.68 -8.62 12.09
CA VAL A 182 1.64 -7.61 13.17
C VAL A 182 0.21 -7.16 13.39
N GLU A 183 -0.51 -6.95 12.29
CA GLU A 183 -1.93 -6.62 12.31
C GLU A 183 -2.67 -7.61 11.41
N ASP A 184 -3.61 -8.35 12.00
CA ASP A 184 -4.50 -9.27 11.28
C ASP A 184 -5.37 -8.52 10.28
N VAL A 185 -5.97 -9.27 9.35
CA VAL A 185 -6.87 -8.70 8.33
C VAL A 185 -8.05 -7.99 9.00
N GLN A 186 -8.07 -6.66 8.87
CA GLN A 186 -9.17 -5.81 9.32
C GLN A 186 -9.89 -5.24 8.12
N VAL A 187 -11.22 -5.26 8.15
CA VAL A 187 -12.04 -4.71 7.08
C VAL A 187 -12.71 -3.42 7.53
N SER A 188 -12.34 -2.33 6.89
CA SER A 188 -12.98 -1.03 7.04
C SER A 188 -13.84 -0.74 5.80
N GLN A 189 -14.86 0.10 5.98
CA GLN A 189 -15.56 0.70 4.86
C GLN A 189 -14.76 1.93 4.45
N ASP A 190 -14.46 2.06 3.15
CA ASP A 190 -13.71 3.20 2.65
C ASP A 190 -14.45 4.51 3.01
N PRO A 191 -13.82 5.44 3.72
CA PRO A 191 -14.46 6.67 4.20
C PRO A 191 -14.67 7.71 3.10
N HIS A 192 -14.67 7.31 1.82
CA HIS A 192 -15.14 8.11 0.69
C HIS A 192 -16.64 8.45 0.82
N SER A 193 -16.95 9.30 1.79
CA SER A 193 -18.29 9.81 2.02
C SER A 193 -18.62 10.82 0.91
N PRO A 194 -19.86 10.81 0.39
CA PRO A 194 -20.31 11.81 -0.57
C PRO A 194 -20.08 13.25 -0.10
N LEU A 195 -20.13 13.48 1.22
CA LEU A 195 -19.85 14.78 1.83
C LEU A 195 -18.39 15.21 1.64
N SER A 196 -17.43 14.30 1.88
CA SER A 196 -16.00 14.58 1.67
C SER A 196 -15.72 15.00 0.22
N ARG A 197 -16.31 14.30 -0.76
CA ARG A 197 -16.18 14.64 -2.18
C ARG A 197 -16.85 15.95 -2.56
N ALA A 198 -18.00 16.27 -1.96
CA ALA A 198 -18.67 17.55 -2.16
C ALA A 198 -17.78 18.72 -1.71
N ILE A 199 -17.07 18.57 -0.59
CA ILE A 199 -16.13 19.58 -0.08
C ILE A 199 -14.97 19.76 -1.05
N PHE A 200 -14.39 18.69 -1.59
CA PHE A 200 -13.35 18.80 -2.64
C PHE A 200 -13.89 19.47 -3.91
N GLY A 201 -15.10 19.10 -4.35
CA GLY A 201 -15.77 19.75 -5.48
C GLY A 201 -15.98 21.25 -5.26
N LEU A 202 -16.31 21.66 -4.03
CA LEU A 202 -16.42 23.06 -3.64
C LEU A 202 -15.06 23.77 -3.74
N ILE A 203 -13.99 23.17 -3.20
CA ILE A 203 -12.63 23.74 -3.25
C ILE A 203 -12.18 23.95 -4.70
N ILE A 204 -12.39 22.95 -5.56
CA ILE A 204 -12.07 23.05 -6.99
C ILE A 204 -12.86 24.18 -7.65
N GLY A 205 -14.16 24.27 -7.37
CA GLY A 205 -14.99 25.34 -7.94
C GLY A 205 -14.60 26.74 -7.47
N ILE A 206 -14.14 26.89 -6.23
CA ILE A 206 -13.55 28.15 -5.74
C ILE A 206 -12.27 28.47 -6.51
N MET A 207 -11.37 27.51 -6.69
CA MET A 207 -10.13 27.72 -7.44
C MET A 207 -10.41 28.16 -8.88
N VAL A 208 -11.34 27.50 -9.58
CA VAL A 208 -11.76 27.89 -10.92
C VAL A 208 -12.33 29.31 -10.93
N SER A 209 -13.14 29.66 -9.93
CA SER A 209 -13.72 31.00 -9.79
C SER A 209 -12.64 32.09 -9.61
N ILE A 210 -11.61 31.80 -8.81
CA ILE A 210 -10.45 32.68 -8.63
C ILE A 210 -9.67 32.83 -9.95
N ILE A 211 -9.44 31.73 -10.67
CA ILE A 211 -8.77 31.75 -11.97
C ILE A 211 -9.55 32.63 -12.96
N ILE A 212 -10.87 32.46 -13.10
CA ILE A 212 -11.70 33.28 -14.00
C ILE A 212 -11.59 34.78 -13.69
N LEU A 213 -11.42 35.11 -12.41
CA LEU A 213 -11.34 36.49 -11.93
C LEU A 213 -9.94 37.11 -12.15
N ILE A 214 -8.86 36.33 -12.00
CA ILE A 214 -7.47 36.81 -12.10
C ILE A 214 -6.91 36.70 -13.52
N LEU A 215 -7.20 35.62 -14.23
CA LEU A 215 -6.58 35.25 -15.52
C LEU A 215 -6.67 36.38 -16.57
N PRO A 216 -7.81 37.08 -16.76
CA PRO A 216 -7.91 38.17 -17.72
C PRO A 216 -7.06 39.41 -17.38
N GLU A 217 -6.64 39.58 -16.12
CA GLU A 217 -5.78 40.69 -15.71
C GLU A 217 -4.30 40.35 -15.98
N ILE A 218 -3.91 39.08 -15.79
CA ILE A 218 -2.56 38.59 -16.11
C ILE A 218 -2.28 38.76 -17.60
N PHE A 219 -3.19 38.32 -18.47
CA PHE A 219 -3.00 38.44 -19.93
C PHE A 219 -2.99 39.89 -20.42
N ARG A 220 -3.66 40.80 -19.70
CA ARG A 220 -3.73 42.21 -20.07
C ARG A 220 -2.47 42.99 -19.69
N SER A 221 -1.75 42.57 -18.65
CA SER A 221 -0.44 43.14 -18.31
C SER A 221 0.69 42.77 -19.28
N TYR A 222 0.44 41.88 -20.25
CA TYR A 222 1.38 41.54 -21.32
C TYR A 222 1.15 42.34 -22.61
N GLU A 223 0.00 43.03 -22.74
CA GLU A 223 -0.34 43.87 -23.91
C GLU A 223 -0.02 45.36 -23.71
N GLU A 224 0.36 45.78 -22.50
CA GLU A 224 0.94 47.10 -22.18
C GLU A 224 2.47 47.02 -22.14
#